data_AF-A0A3D5GKJ1-F1
#
_entry.id   AF-A0A3D5GKJ1-F1
#
_cell.length_a   1.000
_cell.length_b   1.000
_cell.length_c   1.000
_cell.angle_alpha   90.00
_cell.angle_beta   90.00
_cell.angle_gamma   90.00
#
_symmetry.space_group_name_H-M   'P 1'
#
loop_
_entity.id
_entity.type
_entity.pdbx_description
1 polymer ?
#
loop_
_entity_poly.entity_id
_entity_poly.type
_entity_poly.pdbx_seq_one_letter_code
_entity_poly.pdbx_strand_id
1 'polypeptide(L)'
;LLLGVVPFQGWLEQRDRNAALRIEVEAVEAGNRDYEDRIDALDTDAEIERLAREEYGLVRPDEEAYAIQSTPRVEFDVPGIWPFAD
;
A
#
# COMPACT_ATOMS: atom_id res chain seq x y z
N LEU A 1 29.36 40.49 -28.16
CA LEU A 1 28.66 40.09 -26.91
C LEU A 1 27.17 40.10 -27.18
N LEU A 2 26.57 38.95 -27.49
CA LEU A 2 25.12 38.81 -27.53
C LEU A 2 24.68 38.36 -26.13
N LEU A 3 24.25 39.31 -25.29
CA LEU A 3 23.51 38.96 -24.08
C LEU A 3 22.18 38.32 -24.53
N GLY A 4 22.03 37.03 -24.26
CA GLY A 4 20.83 36.28 -24.63
C GLY A 4 19.60 36.84 -23.91
N VAL A 5 18.69 37.45 -24.66
CA VAL A 5 17.35 37.80 -24.16
C VAL A 5 16.57 36.51 -24.05
N VAL A 6 16.28 36.05 -22.84
CA VAL A 6 15.29 34.98 -22.65
C VAL A 6 13.94 35.55 -23.04
N PRO A 7 13.25 35.02 -24.06
CA PRO A 7 11.94 35.53 -24.44
C PRO A 7 10.98 35.36 -23.25
N PHE A 8 10.23 36.42 -22.94
CA PHE A 8 9.29 36.47 -21.80
C PHE A 8 8.36 35.24 -21.74
N GLN A 9 7.94 34.72 -22.90
CA GLN A 9 7.14 33.51 -23.02
C GLN A 9 7.85 32.25 -22.49
N GLY A 10 9.13 32.06 -22.79
CA GLY A 10 9.91 30.92 -22.28
C GLY A 10 10.14 30.99 -20.77
N TRP A 11 10.27 32.20 -20.22
CA TRP A 11 10.32 32.38 -18.76
C TRP A 11 8.99 32.02 -18.09
N LEU A 12 7.85 32.39 -18.68
CA LEU A 12 6.52 32.00 -18.17
C LEU A 12 6.32 30.49 -18.21
N GLU A 13 6.63 29.84 -19.34
CA GLU A 13 6.53 28.39 -19.47
C GLU A 13 7.41 27.65 -18.46
N GLN A 14 8.65 28.12 -18.28
CA GLN A 14 9.56 27.58 -17.27
C GLN A 14 9.02 27.73 -15.86
N ARG A 15 8.36 28.85 -15.55
CA ARG A 15 7.73 29.12 -14.25
C ARG A 15 6.59 28.14 -13.99
N ASP A 16 5.70 27.97 -14.96
CA ASP A 16 4.54 27.09 -14.84
C ASP A 16 4.97 25.62 -14.74
N ARG A 17 5.99 25.21 -15.51
CA ARG A 17 6.62 23.88 -15.38
C ARG A 17 7.24 23.66 -14.01
N ASN A 18 7.92 24.67 -13.46
CA ASN A 18 8.46 24.58 -12.10
C ASN A 18 7.36 24.43 -11.05
N ALA A 19 6.26 25.17 -11.20
CA ALA A 19 5.12 25.07 -10.30
C ALA A 19 4.50 23.66 -10.34
N ALA A 20 4.30 23.10 -11.54
CA ALA A 20 3.79 21.74 -11.70
C ALA A 20 4.71 20.68 -11.07
N LEU A 21 6.02 20.76 -11.32
CA LEU A 21 6.99 19.83 -10.75
C LEU A 21 7.07 19.92 -9.22
N ARG A 22 6.90 21.11 -8.64
CA ARG A 22 6.86 21.26 -7.17
C ARG A 22 5.66 20.55 -6.55
N ILE A 23 4.50 20.61 -7.20
CA ILE A 23 3.31 19.88 -6.76
C ILE A 23 3.55 18.38 -6.81
N GLU A 24 4.18 17.89 -7.88
CA GLU A 24 4.52 16.47 -8.01
C GLU A 24 5.50 16.00 -6.93
N VAL A 25 6.55 16.79 -6.66
CA VAL A 25 7.50 16.50 -5.57
C VAL A 25 6.79 16.47 -4.22
N GLU A 26 5.96 17.47 -3.91
CA GLU A 26 5.22 17.52 -2.65
C GLU A 26 4.30 16.30 -2.48
N ALA A 27 3.64 15.85 -3.56
CA ALA A 27 2.80 14.66 -3.53
C ALA A 27 3.61 13.38 -3.26
N VAL A 28 4.78 13.22 -3.89
CA VAL A 28 5.66 12.07 -3.66
C VAL A 28 6.26 12.09 -2.25
N GLU A 29 6.71 13.25 -1.78
CA GLU A 29 7.24 13.41 -0.42
C GLU A 29 6.17 13.13 0.65
N ALA A 30 4.92 13.54 0.41
CA ALA A 30 3.81 13.19 1.29
C ALA A 30 3.56 11.68 1.33
N GLY A 31 3.60 11.00 0.19
CA GLY A 31 3.50 9.54 0.13
C GLY A 31 4.66 8.84 0.83
N ASN A 32 5.89 9.33 0.65
CA ASN A 32 7.06 8.76 1.33
C ASN A 32 6.93 8.88 2.85
N ARG A 33 6.50 10.03 3.37
CA ARG A 33 6.27 10.19 4.82
C ARG A 33 5.23 9.23 5.36
N ASP A 34 4.12 9.03 4.65
CA ASP A 34 3.09 8.03 5.04
C ASP A 34 3.66 6.60 5.07
N TYR A 35 4.50 6.26 4.09
CA TYR A 35 5.17 4.96 4.09
C TYR A 35 6.19 4.82 5.22
N GLU A 36 6.98 5.85 5.51
CA GLU A 36 7.92 5.87 6.64
C GLU A 36 7.18 5.65 7.96
N ASP A 37 6.10 6.42 8.21
CA ASP A 37 5.26 6.26 9.40
C ASP A 37 4.70 4.84 9.53
N ARG A 38 4.29 4.23 8.41
CA ARG A 38 3.77 2.86 8.40
C ARG A 38 4.85 1.81 8.63
N ILE A 39 6.03 2.01 8.06
CA ILE A 39 7.18 1.12 8.28
C ILE A 39 7.55 1.15 9.77
N ASP A 40 7.67 2.34 10.36
CA ASP A 40 8.00 2.51 11.77
C ASP A 40 6.96 1.84 12.69
N ALA A 41 5.67 1.95 12.36
CA ALA A 41 4.61 1.27 13.11
C ALA A 41 4.74 -0.27 13.04
N LEU A 42 5.04 -0.80 11.85
CA LEU A 42 5.17 -2.23 11.59
C LEU A 42 6.46 -2.86 12.14
N ASP A 43 7.52 -2.07 12.34
CA ASP A 43 8.82 -2.56 12.81
C ASP A 43 8.89 -2.72 14.34
N THR A 44 7.78 -2.51 15.04
CA THR A 44 7.72 -2.73 16.49
C THR A 44 7.49 -4.20 16.82
N ASP A 45 8.18 -4.72 17.84
CA ASP A 45 7.98 -6.10 18.33
C ASP A 45 6.51 -6.41 18.63
N ALA A 46 5.77 -5.43 19.17
CA ALA A 46 4.36 -5.58 19.50
C ALA A 46 3.48 -5.74 18.25
N GLU A 47 3.71 -4.96 17.20
CA GLU A 47 2.94 -5.04 15.96
C GLU A 47 3.30 -6.30 15.15
N ILE A 48 4.58 -6.67 15.15
CA ILE A 48 5.05 -7.94 14.59
C ILE A 48 4.38 -9.11 15.30
N GLU A 49 4.37 -9.13 16.64
CA GLU A 49 3.70 -10.18 17.40
C GLU A 49 2.19 -10.19 17.13
N ARG A 50 1.53 -9.03 17.10
CA ARG A 50 0.10 -8.91 16.80
C ARG A 50 -0.25 -9.57 15.46
N LEU A 51 0.48 -9.21 14.39
CA LEU A 51 0.29 -9.78 13.05
C LEU A 51 0.66 -11.26 13.00
N ALA A 52 1.74 -11.68 13.66
CA ALA A 52 2.13 -13.08 13.75
C ALA A 52 1.04 -13.94 14.41
N ARG A 53 0.37 -13.40 15.44
CA ARG A 53 -0.74 -14.09 16.12
C ARG A 53 -2.01 -14.11 15.28
N GLU A 54 -2.36 -12.98 14.66
CA GLU A 54 -3.59 -12.83 13.87
C GLU A 54 -3.56 -13.64 12.57
N GLU A 55 -2.48 -13.50 11.81
CA GLU A 55 -2.40 -14.02 10.42
C GLU A 55 -1.68 -15.37 10.33
N TYR A 56 -0.77 -15.65 11.26
CA TYR A 56 0.11 -16.83 11.20
C TYR A 56 -0.07 -17.79 12.37
N GLY A 57 -0.96 -17.47 13.32
CA GLY A 57 -1.26 -18.34 14.45
C GLY A 57 -0.06 -18.56 15.37
N LEU A 58 0.78 -17.55 15.57
CA LEU A 58 1.83 -17.57 16.60
C LEU A 58 1.20 -17.81 17.98
N VAL A 59 1.76 -18.74 18.74
CA VAL A 59 1.36 -19.09 20.11
C VAL A 59 2.61 -19.21 20.97
N ARG A 60 2.59 -18.65 22.18
CA ARG A 60 3.72 -18.75 23.11
C ARG A 60 3.79 -20.14 23.76
N PRO A 61 4.95 -20.56 24.29
CA PRO A 61 5.11 -21.89 24.89
C PRO A 61 4.12 -22.22 26.03
N ASP A 62 3.61 -21.22 26.73
CA ASP A 62 2.68 -21.32 27.85
C ASP A 62 1.20 -21.01 27.46
N GLU A 63 0.92 -20.86 26.18
CA GLU A 63 -0.41 -20.58 25.65
C GLU A 63 -1.00 -21.79 24.90
N GLU A 64 -2.33 -21.90 24.89
CA GLU A 64 -3.06 -22.86 24.08
C GLU A 64 -3.93 -22.13 23.06
N ALA A 65 -3.77 -22.45 21.77
CA ALA A 65 -4.64 -21.94 20.72
C ALA A 65 -5.77 -22.92 20.40
N TYR A 66 -6.98 -22.38 20.32
CA TYR A 66 -8.18 -23.11 19.94
C TYR A 66 -8.58 -22.67 18.53
N ALA A 67 -8.44 -23.57 17.55
CA ALA A 67 -8.94 -23.32 16.20
C ALA A 67 -10.45 -23.62 16.17
N ILE A 68 -11.26 -22.60 15.89
CA ILE A 68 -12.68 -22.78 15.59
C ILE A 68 -12.79 -23.09 14.11
N GLN A 69 -13.37 -24.25 13.76
CA GLN A 69 -13.74 -24.52 12.38
C GLN A 69 -14.65 -23.39 11.89
N SER A 70 -14.20 -22.67 10.87
CA SER A 70 -15.04 -21.70 10.18
C SER A 70 -16.31 -22.42 9.73
N THR A 71 -17.45 -21.72 9.78
CA THR A 71 -18.69 -22.25 9.19
C THR A 71 -18.37 -22.77 7.80
N PRO A 72 -18.77 -24.01 7.46
CA PRO A 72 -18.52 -24.56 6.15
C PRO A 72 -19.03 -23.54 5.14
N ARG A 73 -18.15 -23.12 4.22
CA ARG A 73 -18.62 -22.36 3.06
C ARG A 73 -19.69 -23.24 2.41
N VAL A 74 -20.85 -22.65 2.13
CA VAL A 74 -21.91 -23.36 1.41
C VAL A 74 -21.26 -23.91 0.15
N GLU A 75 -21.08 -25.22 0.11
CA GLU A 75 -20.60 -25.91 -1.07
C GLU A 75 -21.71 -25.74 -2.10
N PHE A 76 -21.44 -24.96 -3.14
CA PHE A 76 -22.33 -24.91 -4.29
C PHE A 76 -22.22 -26.26 -4.98
N ASP A 77 -23.36 -26.94 -5.17
CA ASP A 77 -23.40 -28.17 -5.96
C ASP A 77 -22.97 -27.82 -7.39
N VAL A 78 -21.83 -28.37 -7.82
CA VAL A 78 -21.28 -28.16 -9.16
C VAL A 78 -21.90 -29.23 -10.06
N PRO A 79 -22.74 -28.89 -11.05
CA PRO A 79 -23.27 -29.84 -12.01
C PRO A 79 -22.18 -30.78 -12.57
N GLY A 80 -22.49 -32.07 -12.63
CA GLY A 80 -21.48 -33.12 -12.82
C GLY A 80 -20.76 -33.16 -14.18
N ILE A 81 -20.99 -32.21 -15.09
CA ILE A 81 -20.36 -32.17 -16.41
C ILE A 81 -19.66 -30.86 -16.62
N TRP A 82 -18.33 -30.95 -16.56
CA TRP A 82 -17.37 -29.84 -16.53
C TRP A 82 -17.87 -28.54 -17.19
N PRO A 83 -18.36 -27.62 -16.34
CA PRO A 83 -19.04 -28.05 -15.12
C PRO A 83 -20.49 -27.59 -14.97
N PHE A 84 -21.10 -26.92 -15.94
CA PHE A 84 -22.42 -26.33 -15.70
C PHE A 84 -23.29 -26.44 -16.95
N ALA A 85 -24.01 -27.55 -17.08
CA ALA A 85 -25.11 -27.64 -18.04
C ALA A 85 -26.29 -26.80 -17.53
N ASP A 86 -26.86 -26.01 -18.46
CA ASP A 86 -27.93 -24.99 -18.37
C ASP A 86 -28.83 -24.97 -17.13
#